data_AF-A0AAV1YXH2-F1
#
_entry.id   AF-A0AAV1YXH2-F1
#
_cell.length_a   1.000
_cell.length_b   1.000
_cell.length_c   1.000
_cell.angle_alpha   90.00
_cell.angle_beta   90.00
_cell.angle_gamma   90.00
#
_symmetry.space_group_name_H-M   'P 1'
#
loop_
_entity.id
_entity.type
_entity.pdbx_description
1 polymer ?
#
loop_
_entity_poly.entity_id
_entity_poly.type
_entity_poly.pdbx_seq_one_letter_code
_entity_poly.pdbx_strand_id
1 'polypeptide(L)'
;MVDTTSYCRMDVGTMTASEEWDLAEIKDRNLSSGVMPRKLIHNDNEHALQESNILLSVKHGRLEERQRKLSSILSSDILSRENRNFSCKSNVDIYTTEDDDEKALTPAEISLMRKILRSHLLNSSHEVEVLRRDADSPLYSVKSFEQLNLPPNLLKGVYAMGFNAPSKIQETTLPVLIADPPVNLIAQSQNGTGKTAAFVLASLTRVHTELRYPQVLILAPTYELAMQIGEVAQKMAKFCEGIEFRYVVKGQTLPRNHTLTEHVLIGTPGKVFDWGRRQRSFQFDQLTTFILDEADIMISIQGHHDQCLRIHRLLSPECQCILFSATYSSEVIAFAEMIIKDPMILRLRKEEESLETVKQYYIECNTANKKYAALTNIYGVLSIGQAIIFCRTKKTASWLGSKMSDDGHSVGYLSSDLSMDERLYVLTRFREGKEKVLITTNVCSRGIDIEQVTLVVNFDLPVTLSKEADCETYLHRIGRSGRFGKRGIAINMVENEQDLQVLKDIEDHFGRRILKLDADDVDALENMDA
;
A
#
# COMPACT_ATOMS: atom_id res chain seq x y z
N MET A 1 56.75 31.73 -16.22
CA MET A 1 57.65 30.61 -16.55
C MET A 1 56.85 29.34 -16.27
N VAL A 2 56.49 28.48 -17.24
CA VAL A 2 57.35 27.77 -18.25
C VAL A 2 58.24 26.78 -17.47
N ASP A 3 58.17 25.45 -17.61
CA ASP A 3 57.99 24.54 -18.78
C ASP A 3 57.18 23.25 -18.42
N THR A 4 56.33 22.66 -19.29
CA THR A 4 56.55 21.56 -20.29
C THR A 4 57.25 20.28 -19.74
N THR A 5 56.66 19.07 -19.78
CA THR A 5 56.71 18.02 -20.86
C THR A 5 56.26 16.65 -20.23
N SER A 6 56.01 15.51 -20.89
CA SER A 6 55.50 15.13 -22.24
C SER A 6 55.18 13.61 -22.32
N TYR A 7 54.26 13.21 -23.20
CA TYR A 7 54.10 11.90 -23.92
C TYR A 7 54.47 10.53 -23.29
N CYS A 8 53.53 9.56 -23.38
CA CYS A 8 53.74 8.39 -24.25
C CYS A 8 52.41 7.76 -24.73
N ARG A 9 52.43 7.14 -25.91
CA ARG A 9 51.27 6.54 -26.62
C ARG A 9 51.79 5.31 -27.39
N MET A 10 51.15 4.14 -27.24
CA MET A 10 51.38 2.99 -28.11
C MET A 10 50.11 2.16 -28.27
N ASP A 11 50.05 1.40 -29.37
CA ASP A 11 48.82 1.09 -30.10
C ASP A 11 48.86 -0.34 -30.66
N VAL A 12 47.67 -0.90 -30.94
CA VAL A 12 47.37 -2.15 -31.69
C VAL A 12 47.83 -3.52 -31.13
N GLY A 13 46.90 -4.49 -31.14
CA GLY A 13 47.16 -5.91 -30.93
C GLY A 13 45.94 -6.79 -31.26
N THR A 14 45.64 -6.99 -32.53
CA THR A 14 44.60 -7.92 -33.00
C THR A 14 45.13 -9.35 -33.08
N MET A 15 44.39 -10.34 -32.58
CA MET A 15 44.60 -11.76 -32.90
C MET A 15 43.26 -12.44 -33.21
N THR A 16 43.31 -13.41 -34.12
CA THR A 16 42.19 -14.15 -34.71
C THR A 16 42.40 -15.66 -34.52
N ALA A 17 41.44 -16.48 -34.99
CA ALA A 17 41.46 -17.96 -35.03
C ALA A 17 41.24 -18.65 -33.66
N SER A 18 40.63 -19.83 -33.56
CA SER A 18 39.96 -20.72 -34.55
C SER A 18 39.19 -21.84 -33.82
N GLU A 19 38.18 -22.42 -34.50
CA GLU A 19 37.74 -23.85 -34.48
C GLU A 19 37.39 -24.52 -33.11
N GLU A 20 36.16 -25.05 -32.92
CA GLU A 20 35.77 -26.48 -33.03
C GLU A 20 36.69 -27.43 -32.21
N TRP A 21 36.27 -28.43 -31.42
CA TRP A 21 35.28 -29.52 -31.54
C TRP A 21 34.82 -29.90 -30.10
N ASP A 22 33.57 -30.21 -29.75
CA ASP A 22 32.62 -31.27 -30.16
C ASP A 22 32.68 -32.57 -29.29
N LEU A 23 31.51 -33.06 -28.84
CA LEU A 23 31.21 -34.39 -28.24
C LEU A 23 31.90 -34.83 -26.90
N ALA A 24 31.43 -35.81 -26.12
CA ALA A 24 30.08 -36.31 -25.78
C ALA A 24 30.12 -37.22 -24.52
N GLU A 25 28.96 -37.75 -24.13
CA GLU A 25 28.61 -38.73 -23.09
C GLU A 25 29.63 -39.84 -22.68
N ILE A 26 29.52 -40.31 -21.42
CA ILE A 26 29.37 -41.73 -20.95
C ILE A 26 29.50 -41.75 -19.41
N LYS A 27 28.41 -41.95 -18.64
CA LYS A 27 27.81 -43.22 -18.16
C LYS A 27 28.62 -44.04 -17.12
N ASP A 28 28.21 -43.85 -15.86
CA ASP A 28 27.65 -44.88 -14.93
C ASP A 28 28.55 -45.97 -14.26
N ARG A 29 28.35 -46.11 -12.93
CA ARG A 29 28.57 -47.30 -12.02
C ARG A 29 29.93 -47.61 -11.34
N ASN A 30 29.98 -47.27 -10.05
CA ASN A 30 30.00 -48.16 -8.86
C ASN A 30 31.10 -49.23 -8.57
N LEU A 31 31.47 -49.26 -7.27
CA LEU A 31 31.85 -50.40 -6.38
C LEU A 31 33.33 -50.80 -6.14
N SER A 32 33.88 -50.22 -5.04
CA SER A 32 34.39 -50.93 -3.84
C SER A 32 35.80 -51.58 -3.72
N SER A 33 36.38 -51.37 -2.52
CA SER A 33 37.36 -52.18 -1.75
C SER A 33 38.87 -51.89 -1.88
N GLY A 34 39.54 -51.75 -0.71
CA GLY A 34 41.00 -51.58 -0.53
C GLY A 34 41.34 -50.79 0.74
N VAL A 35 42.24 -51.29 1.61
CA VAL A 35 42.42 -50.78 3.00
C VAL A 35 43.89 -50.42 3.33
N MET A 36 44.12 -49.15 3.73
CA MET A 36 45.21 -48.60 4.59
C MET A 36 46.69 -48.66 4.11
N PRO A 37 47.63 -47.85 4.69
CA PRO A 37 47.48 -46.59 5.47
C PRO A 37 48.45 -45.42 5.09
N ARG A 38 48.16 -44.23 5.69
CA ARG A 38 49.06 -43.08 6.07
C ARG A 38 49.00 -41.79 5.24
N LYS A 39 48.27 -40.78 5.73
CA LYS A 39 48.77 -39.60 6.51
C LYS A 39 47.65 -38.58 6.71
N LEU A 40 47.66 -37.93 7.88
CA LEU A 40 46.74 -36.86 8.25
C LEU A 40 46.90 -35.62 7.36
N ILE A 41 45.80 -34.92 7.07
CA ILE A 41 45.53 -33.52 7.46
C ILE A 41 44.04 -33.21 7.16
N HIS A 42 43.34 -32.63 8.16
CA HIS A 42 42.01 -31.99 8.16
C HIS A 42 40.86 -32.55 7.30
N ASN A 43 39.77 -32.99 7.95
CA ASN A 43 38.44 -32.98 7.34
C ASN A 43 37.28 -32.70 8.33
N ASP A 44 37.43 -31.68 9.19
CA ASP A 44 36.40 -31.28 10.16
C ASP A 44 35.28 -30.38 9.57
N ASN A 45 35.47 -29.85 8.35
CA ASN A 45 34.52 -28.92 7.72
C ASN A 45 33.37 -29.61 6.96
N GLU A 46 33.60 -30.76 6.31
CA GLU A 46 32.54 -31.44 5.55
C GLU A 46 31.43 -31.97 6.46
N HIS A 47 31.78 -32.59 7.61
CA HIS A 47 30.79 -33.04 8.59
C HIS A 47 29.97 -31.88 9.18
N ALA A 48 30.60 -30.74 9.47
CA ALA A 48 29.92 -29.55 9.96
C ALA A 48 28.97 -28.93 8.91
N LEU A 49 29.36 -28.93 7.62
CA LEU A 49 28.52 -28.47 6.50
C LEU A 49 27.35 -29.43 6.24
N GLN A 50 27.57 -30.74 6.38
CA GLN A 50 26.54 -31.74 6.14
C GLN A 50 25.54 -31.82 7.30
N GLU A 51 26.00 -31.74 8.56
CA GLU A 51 25.12 -31.60 9.73
C GLU A 51 24.36 -30.27 9.73
N SER A 52 24.97 -29.15 9.35
CA SER A 52 24.27 -27.87 9.26
C SER A 52 23.26 -27.83 8.11
N ASN A 53 23.54 -28.44 6.96
CA ASN A 53 22.57 -28.60 5.87
C ASN A 53 21.41 -29.56 6.25
N ILE A 54 21.68 -30.65 6.96
CA ILE A 54 20.63 -31.53 7.51
C ILE A 54 19.81 -30.77 8.55
N LEU A 55 20.44 -30.00 9.46
CA LEU A 55 19.75 -29.21 10.47
C LEU A 55 18.95 -28.05 9.84
N LEU A 56 19.43 -27.45 8.75
CA LEU A 56 18.72 -26.44 7.96
C LEU A 56 17.54 -27.05 7.20
N SER A 57 17.71 -28.22 6.57
CA SER A 57 16.62 -28.94 5.89
C SER A 57 15.57 -29.44 6.88
N VAL A 58 15.95 -29.88 8.08
CA VAL A 58 15.02 -30.26 9.17
C VAL A 58 14.36 -29.01 9.78
N LYS A 59 15.04 -27.86 9.85
CA LYS A 59 14.44 -26.59 10.26
C LYS A 59 13.49 -26.03 9.21
N HIS A 60 13.82 -26.07 7.91
CA HIS A 60 12.93 -25.70 6.81
C HIS A 60 11.73 -26.63 6.73
N GLY A 61 11.94 -27.96 6.79
CA GLY A 61 10.86 -28.94 6.88
C GLY A 61 9.94 -28.67 8.06
N ARG A 62 10.49 -28.36 9.25
CA ARG A 62 9.69 -27.96 10.42
C ARG A 62 9.07 -26.55 10.31
N LEU A 63 9.62 -25.65 9.50
CA LEU A 63 9.04 -24.33 9.22
C LEU A 63 7.88 -24.44 8.25
N GLU A 64 8.04 -25.21 7.17
CA GLU A 64 6.97 -25.55 6.24
C GLU A 64 5.89 -26.41 6.89
N GLU A 65 6.24 -27.37 7.75
CA GLU A 65 5.26 -28.14 8.51
C GLU A 65 4.57 -27.25 9.55
N ARG A 66 5.25 -26.26 10.14
CA ARG A 66 4.61 -25.22 10.96
C ARG A 66 3.77 -24.24 10.15
N GLN A 67 4.15 -23.90 8.92
CA GLN A 67 3.36 -23.02 8.04
C GLN A 67 2.16 -23.75 7.47
N ARG A 68 2.28 -25.04 7.12
CA ARG A 68 1.16 -25.92 6.76
C ARG A 68 0.29 -26.22 7.96
N LYS A 69 0.84 -26.40 9.17
CA LYS A 69 0.03 -26.46 10.40
C LYS A 69 -0.62 -25.13 10.71
N LEU A 70 0.04 -23.98 10.56
CA LEU A 70 -0.56 -22.67 10.80
C LEU A 70 -1.61 -22.31 9.74
N SER A 71 -1.40 -22.65 8.47
CA SER A 71 -2.40 -22.44 7.42
C SER A 71 -3.51 -23.48 7.48
N SER A 72 -3.25 -24.72 7.90
CA SER A 72 -4.29 -25.70 8.20
C SER A 72 -5.04 -25.36 9.48
N ILE A 73 -4.41 -24.76 10.49
CA ILE A 73 -5.04 -24.26 11.72
C ILE A 73 -5.83 -23.00 11.44
N LEU A 74 -5.33 -22.06 10.63
CA LEU A 74 -6.13 -20.93 10.15
C LEU A 74 -7.32 -21.41 9.32
N SER A 75 -7.11 -22.33 8.38
CA SER A 75 -8.21 -22.90 7.58
C SER A 75 -9.16 -23.75 8.43
N SER A 76 -8.66 -24.51 9.41
CA SER A 76 -9.49 -25.35 10.30
C SER A 76 -10.11 -24.58 11.45
N ASP A 77 -9.57 -23.45 11.87
CA ASP A 77 -10.19 -22.53 12.84
C ASP A 77 -11.24 -21.68 12.13
N ILE A 78 -11.06 -21.37 10.84
CA ILE A 78 -12.13 -20.83 9.99
C ILE A 78 -13.23 -21.90 9.80
N LEU A 79 -12.91 -23.10 9.29
CA LEU A 79 -13.87 -24.20 9.08
C LEU A 79 -14.47 -24.79 10.38
N SER A 80 -13.80 -24.70 11.53
CA SER A 80 -14.37 -25.11 12.83
C SER A 80 -15.07 -23.97 13.57
N ARG A 81 -14.86 -22.71 13.17
CA ARG A 81 -15.78 -21.60 13.49
C ARG A 81 -17.05 -21.66 12.64
N GLU A 82 -16.98 -22.12 11.39
CA GLU A 82 -18.18 -22.39 10.56
C GLU A 82 -19.13 -23.40 11.22
N ASN A 83 -18.60 -24.41 11.93
CA ASN A 83 -19.41 -25.40 12.66
C ASN A 83 -19.70 -25.04 14.13
N ARG A 84 -19.32 -23.85 14.62
CA ARG A 84 -19.76 -23.34 15.93
C ARG A 84 -20.79 -22.22 15.77
N ASN A 85 -22.01 -22.59 15.36
CA ASN A 85 -23.23 -21.79 15.47
C ASN A 85 -23.04 -20.26 15.53
N PHE A 86 -22.38 -19.69 14.51
CA PHE A 86 -22.74 -18.36 14.00
C PHE A 86 -23.94 -18.52 13.06
N SER A 87 -25.00 -19.16 13.58
CA SER A 87 -26.33 -18.58 13.36
C SER A 87 -26.18 -17.10 13.68
N CYS A 88 -26.63 -16.22 12.80
CA CYS A 88 -26.91 -14.86 13.20
C CYS A 88 -27.75 -14.94 14.47
N LYS A 89 -27.17 -14.52 15.60
CA LYS A 89 -27.99 -14.23 16.76
C LYS A 89 -28.73 -12.97 16.37
N SER A 90 -29.97 -13.17 15.95
CA SER A 90 -31.05 -12.22 16.13
C SER A 90 -31.05 -11.80 17.60
N ASN A 91 -30.27 -10.75 17.88
CA ASN A 91 -30.26 -9.93 19.07
C ASN A 91 -29.22 -8.84 18.81
N VAL A 92 -29.72 -7.64 18.51
CA VAL A 92 -28.96 -6.41 18.68
C VAL A 92 -28.82 -6.23 20.20
N ASP A 93 -27.85 -6.94 20.79
CA ASP A 93 -27.49 -6.74 22.19
C ASP A 93 -26.96 -5.31 22.32
N ILE A 94 -27.68 -4.51 23.11
CA ILE A 94 -27.57 -3.06 23.13
C ILE A 94 -26.19 -2.64 23.67
N TYR A 95 -25.32 -2.16 22.78
CA TYR A 95 -24.09 -1.46 23.14
C TYR A 95 -24.40 -0.01 23.57
N THR A 96 -24.98 0.15 24.75
CA THR A 96 -25.00 1.44 25.46
C THR A 96 -23.66 1.70 26.12
N THR A 97 -22.72 2.23 25.34
CA THR A 97 -21.57 3.00 25.85
C THR A 97 -21.87 4.48 25.65
N GLU A 98 -21.81 5.27 26.72
CA GLU A 98 -22.16 6.70 26.71
C GLU A 98 -21.00 7.62 26.26
N ASP A 99 -19.95 7.05 25.66
CA ASP A 99 -18.79 7.79 25.16
C ASP A 99 -18.97 8.14 23.67
N ASP A 100 -19.41 9.37 23.40
CA ASP A 100 -19.50 9.93 22.04
C ASP A 100 -18.11 10.35 21.49
N ASP A 101 -17.03 10.22 22.28
CA ASP A 101 -15.63 10.46 21.87
C ASP A 101 -15.12 9.32 20.96
N GLU A 102 -15.54 9.38 19.70
CA GLU A 102 -15.09 8.46 18.65
C GLU A 102 -13.59 8.61 18.39
N LYS A 103 -12.79 7.67 18.91
CA LYS A 103 -11.36 7.57 18.61
C LYS A 103 -11.18 7.29 17.12
N ALA A 104 -10.84 8.32 16.36
CA ALA A 104 -10.54 8.24 14.93
C ALA A 104 -9.43 7.21 14.67
N LEU A 105 -9.54 6.48 13.55
CA LEU A 105 -8.46 5.64 13.05
C LEU A 105 -7.21 6.49 12.80
N THR A 106 -6.05 5.99 13.20
CA THR A 106 -4.79 6.64 12.84
C THR A 106 -4.57 6.56 11.33
N PRO A 107 -3.89 7.55 10.71
CA PRO A 107 -3.58 7.51 9.27
C PRO A 107 -2.90 6.21 8.83
N ALA A 108 -2.08 5.62 9.71
CA ALA A 108 -1.41 4.35 9.49
C ALA A 108 -2.38 3.15 9.42
N GLU A 109 -3.32 3.03 10.34
CA GLU A 109 -4.35 1.97 10.30
C GLU A 109 -5.20 2.09 9.02
N ILE A 110 -5.56 3.31 8.63
CA ILE A 110 -6.27 3.58 7.36
C ILE A 110 -5.43 3.09 6.17
N SER A 111 -4.14 3.43 6.11
CA SER A 111 -3.28 2.99 5.00
C SER A 111 -3.04 1.49 4.97
N LEU A 112 -2.92 0.84 6.14
CA LEU A 112 -2.85 -0.61 6.26
C LEU A 112 -4.10 -1.26 5.66
N MET A 113 -5.31 -0.82 6.07
CA MET A 113 -6.57 -1.33 5.51
C MET A 113 -6.63 -1.15 3.98
N ARG A 114 -6.22 0.02 3.47
CA ARG A 114 -6.12 0.30 2.03
C ARG A 114 -5.14 -0.61 1.27
N LYS A 115 -4.07 -1.08 1.92
CA LYS A 115 -3.10 -1.99 1.30
C LYS A 115 -3.56 -3.46 1.37
N ILE A 116 -4.24 -3.89 2.44
CA ILE A 116 -4.80 -5.26 2.52
C ILE A 116 -6.00 -5.42 1.57
N LEU A 117 -6.91 -4.45 1.52
CA LEU A 117 -8.17 -4.57 0.76
C LEU A 117 -8.04 -4.43 -0.76
N ARG A 118 -6.83 -4.28 -1.31
CA ARG A 118 -6.61 -4.16 -2.76
C ARG A 118 -6.12 -5.45 -3.38
N SER A 119 -6.80 -5.87 -4.45
CA SER A 119 -6.29 -6.91 -5.38
C SER A 119 -5.81 -6.34 -6.72
N HIS A 120 -6.14 -5.09 -7.06
CA HIS A 120 -5.85 -4.48 -8.36
C HIS A 120 -5.27 -3.06 -8.21
N LEU A 121 -4.65 -2.59 -9.30
CA LEU A 121 -4.10 -1.24 -9.40
C LEU A 121 -5.20 -0.22 -9.65
N LEU A 122 -5.05 0.98 -9.09
CA LEU A 122 -5.83 2.15 -9.50
C LEU A 122 -5.39 2.61 -10.90
N ASN A 123 -6.27 2.42 -11.89
CA ASN A 123 -6.14 3.05 -13.20
C ASN A 123 -6.51 4.54 -13.08
N SER A 124 -5.51 5.42 -13.02
CA SER A 124 -5.73 6.87 -13.05
C SER A 124 -5.81 7.37 -14.50
N SER A 125 -6.91 8.07 -14.81
CA SER A 125 -7.15 8.86 -16.02
C SER A 125 -6.21 10.06 -16.13
N HIS A 126 -5.79 10.62 -14.98
CA HIS A 126 -5.06 11.87 -14.92
C HIS A 126 -3.66 11.78 -15.55
N GLU A 127 -3.22 12.88 -16.16
CA GLU A 127 -1.84 13.04 -16.59
C GLU A 127 -0.90 13.20 -15.38
N VAL A 128 0.29 12.61 -15.48
CA VAL A 128 1.36 12.77 -14.48
C VAL A 128 2.08 14.07 -14.78
N GLU A 129 2.00 15.04 -13.88
CA GLU A 129 2.74 16.28 -13.96
C GLU A 129 4.18 16.05 -13.50
N VAL A 130 5.14 16.35 -14.36
CA VAL A 130 6.57 16.13 -14.14
C VAL A 130 7.26 17.47 -13.97
N LEU A 131 7.50 17.86 -12.71
CA LEU A 131 8.24 19.07 -12.37
C LEU A 131 9.74 18.74 -12.31
N ARG A 132 10.50 19.39 -13.19
CA ARG A 132 11.94 19.19 -13.38
C ARG A 132 12.70 20.47 -13.05
N ARG A 133 13.96 20.32 -12.64
CA ARG A 133 14.89 21.45 -12.56
C ARG A 133 15.42 21.83 -13.94
N ASP A 134 15.78 20.83 -14.74
CA ASP A 134 16.20 20.99 -16.13
C ASP A 134 15.04 20.67 -17.07
N ALA A 135 14.51 21.69 -17.74
CA ALA A 135 13.38 21.57 -18.66
C ALA A 135 13.74 20.82 -19.95
N ASP A 136 14.99 20.89 -20.39
CA ASP A 136 15.47 20.37 -21.69
C ASP A 136 15.81 18.87 -21.67
N SER A 137 15.81 18.23 -20.49
CA SER A 137 16.02 16.79 -20.38
C SER A 137 14.82 16.03 -20.96
N PRO A 138 15.00 14.99 -21.80
CA PRO A 138 13.89 14.26 -22.42
C PRO A 138 13.00 13.52 -21.40
N LEU A 139 11.70 13.49 -21.68
CA LEU A 139 10.70 12.73 -20.92
C LEU A 139 10.70 11.26 -21.36
N TYR A 140 11.46 10.42 -20.66
CA TYR A 140 11.37 8.97 -20.82
C TYR A 140 10.09 8.43 -20.20
N SER A 141 9.20 7.92 -21.04
CA SER A 141 8.02 7.15 -20.65
C SER A 141 8.13 5.75 -21.28
N VAL A 142 7.98 4.71 -20.47
CA VAL A 142 7.95 3.31 -20.95
C VAL A 142 6.52 2.77 -20.97
N LYS A 143 6.25 1.83 -21.88
CA LYS A 143 4.97 1.13 -22.05
C LYS A 143 5.01 -0.36 -21.71
N SER A 144 6.18 -0.92 -21.50
CA SER A 144 6.38 -2.32 -21.07
C SER A 144 7.57 -2.43 -20.12
N PHE A 145 7.68 -3.54 -19.39
CA PHE A 145 8.79 -3.76 -18.46
C PHE A 145 10.09 -4.14 -19.18
N GLU A 146 10.03 -4.65 -20.41
CA GLU A 146 11.19 -4.93 -21.27
C GLU A 146 11.97 -3.64 -21.59
N GLN A 147 11.27 -2.53 -21.82
CA GLN A 147 11.88 -1.24 -22.16
C GLN A 147 12.74 -0.65 -21.03
N LEU A 148 12.64 -1.20 -19.81
CA LEU A 148 13.46 -0.83 -18.66
C LEU A 148 14.78 -1.62 -18.58
N ASN A 149 15.03 -2.58 -19.48
CA ASN A 149 16.24 -3.41 -19.50
C ASN A 149 16.58 -4.06 -18.13
N LEU A 150 15.54 -4.50 -17.42
CA LEU A 150 15.65 -5.09 -16.08
C LEU A 150 16.45 -6.41 -16.10
N PRO A 151 17.16 -6.77 -15.02
CA PRO A 151 17.76 -8.09 -14.88
C PRO A 151 16.73 -9.22 -15.16
N PRO A 152 17.05 -10.24 -15.97
CA PRO A 152 16.05 -11.22 -16.43
C PRO A 152 15.29 -11.93 -15.30
N ASN A 153 15.98 -12.23 -14.19
CA ASN A 153 15.38 -12.83 -13.00
C ASN A 153 14.40 -11.88 -12.28
N LEU A 154 14.68 -10.57 -12.28
CA LEU A 154 13.81 -9.55 -11.69
C LEU A 154 12.56 -9.32 -12.56
N LEU A 155 12.74 -9.26 -13.89
CA LEU A 155 11.64 -9.19 -14.86
C LEU A 155 10.71 -10.42 -14.75
N LYS A 156 11.28 -11.63 -14.61
CA LYS A 156 10.53 -12.86 -14.34
C LYS A 156 9.75 -12.79 -13.01
N GLY A 157 10.30 -12.11 -12.01
CA GLY A 157 9.64 -11.84 -10.73
C GLY A 157 8.43 -10.93 -10.88
N VAL A 158 8.58 -9.81 -11.61
CA VAL A 158 7.49 -8.89 -11.97
C VAL A 158 6.33 -9.64 -12.66
N TYR A 159 6.62 -10.48 -13.65
CA TYR A 159 5.58 -11.26 -14.33
C TYR A 159 4.94 -12.34 -13.46
N ALA A 160 5.69 -13.01 -12.57
CA ALA A 160 5.12 -13.98 -11.64
C ALA A 160 4.21 -13.35 -10.57
N MET A 161 4.25 -12.03 -10.38
CA MET A 161 3.29 -11.28 -9.57
C MET A 161 2.02 -10.88 -10.33
N GLY A 162 1.94 -11.17 -11.64
CA GLY A 162 0.81 -10.81 -12.50
C GLY A 162 0.88 -9.39 -13.07
N PHE A 163 2.03 -8.71 -13.01
CA PHE A 163 2.20 -7.38 -13.57
C PHE A 163 2.56 -7.46 -15.06
N ASN A 164 1.56 -7.32 -15.93
CA ASN A 164 1.74 -7.46 -17.39
C ASN A 164 2.28 -6.19 -18.07
N ALA A 165 2.07 -5.01 -17.48
CA ALA A 165 2.57 -3.73 -17.97
C ALA A 165 2.76 -2.73 -16.80
N PRO A 166 3.62 -1.71 -16.94
CA PRO A 166 3.73 -0.63 -15.97
C PRO A 166 2.40 0.12 -15.77
N SER A 167 2.06 0.48 -14.54
CA SER A 167 0.98 1.42 -14.26
C SER A 167 1.30 2.84 -14.74
N LYS A 168 0.30 3.72 -14.89
CA LYS A 168 0.47 5.09 -15.38
C LYS A 168 1.56 5.90 -14.65
N ILE A 169 1.71 5.72 -13.33
CA ILE A 169 2.78 6.36 -12.55
C ILE A 169 4.12 5.62 -12.69
N GLN A 170 4.11 4.30 -12.93
CA GLN A 170 5.31 3.51 -13.22
C GLN A 170 5.91 3.82 -14.60
N GLU A 171 5.08 4.10 -15.61
CA GLU A 171 5.52 4.51 -16.96
C GLU A 171 6.53 5.68 -16.90
N THR A 172 6.33 6.61 -15.96
CA THR A 172 7.17 7.81 -15.75
C THR A 172 8.13 7.70 -14.56
N THR A 173 7.77 7.02 -13.47
CA THR A 173 8.68 6.89 -12.30
C THR A 173 9.81 5.91 -12.57
N LEU A 174 9.55 4.75 -13.20
CA LEU A 174 10.55 3.70 -13.32
C LEU A 174 11.79 4.12 -14.14
N PRO A 175 11.66 4.75 -15.33
CA PRO A 175 12.83 5.18 -16.10
C PRO A 175 13.73 6.16 -15.34
N VAL A 176 13.13 7.07 -14.56
CA VAL A 176 13.83 8.02 -13.70
C VAL A 176 14.48 7.32 -12.52
N LEU A 177 13.73 6.42 -11.87
CA LEU A 177 14.19 5.71 -10.68
C LEU A 177 15.37 4.78 -10.99
N ILE A 178 15.41 4.12 -12.15
CA ILE A 178 16.52 3.23 -12.54
C ILE A 178 17.65 3.92 -13.32
N ALA A 179 17.55 5.23 -13.57
CA ALA A 179 18.56 5.97 -14.30
C ALA A 179 19.94 5.94 -13.62
N ASP A 180 20.98 6.07 -14.44
CA ASP A 180 22.37 6.27 -14.04
C ASP A 180 22.89 7.57 -14.70
N PRO A 181 23.42 8.56 -13.95
CA PRO A 181 23.57 8.56 -12.49
C PRO A 181 22.22 8.53 -11.75
N PRO A 182 22.17 8.03 -10.49
CA PRO A 182 20.93 7.92 -9.73
C PRO A 182 20.23 9.26 -9.51
N VAL A 183 18.93 9.31 -9.79
CA VAL A 183 18.11 10.53 -9.65
C VAL A 183 17.27 10.46 -8.37
N ASN A 184 17.36 11.50 -7.55
CA ASN A 184 16.52 11.70 -6.37
C ASN A 184 15.06 11.99 -6.75
N LEU A 185 14.10 11.46 -6.00
CA LEU A 185 12.68 11.54 -6.36
C LEU A 185 11.77 11.91 -5.18
N ILE A 186 10.89 12.89 -5.40
CA ILE A 186 9.67 13.09 -4.61
C ILE A 186 8.47 12.76 -5.49
N ALA A 187 7.68 11.75 -5.10
CA ALA A 187 6.51 11.30 -5.85
C ALA A 187 5.23 11.39 -5.01
N GLN A 188 4.38 12.35 -5.37
CA GLN A 188 2.99 12.40 -4.91
C GLN A 188 2.14 11.52 -5.82
N SER A 189 1.59 10.45 -5.25
CA SER A 189 0.61 9.62 -5.95
C SER A 189 -0.29 8.92 -4.95
N GLN A 190 -1.55 8.71 -5.33
CA GLN A 190 -2.53 8.01 -4.50
C GLN A 190 -2.07 6.59 -4.14
N ASN A 191 -2.56 6.05 -3.02
CA ASN A 191 -2.30 4.66 -2.64
C ASN A 191 -3.01 3.76 -3.65
N GLY A 192 -2.38 2.67 -4.09
CA GLY A 192 -2.95 1.72 -5.06
C GLY A 192 -2.54 1.93 -6.51
N THR A 193 -1.86 3.03 -6.87
CA THR A 193 -1.36 3.27 -8.24
C THR A 193 -0.11 2.46 -8.61
N GLY A 194 0.45 1.66 -7.69
CA GLY A 194 1.67 0.87 -7.93
C GLY A 194 2.97 1.46 -7.37
N LYS A 195 2.92 2.51 -6.54
CA LYS A 195 4.08 3.13 -5.85
C LYS A 195 5.05 2.11 -5.25
N THR A 196 4.54 1.18 -4.42
CA THR A 196 5.36 0.19 -3.72
C THR A 196 6.12 -0.72 -4.70
N ALA A 197 5.44 -1.20 -5.74
CA ALA A 197 6.11 -1.98 -6.78
C ALA A 197 7.16 -1.15 -7.54
N ALA A 198 6.95 0.16 -7.73
CA ALA A 198 7.90 1.03 -8.41
C ALA A 198 9.23 1.18 -7.66
N PHE A 199 9.19 1.55 -6.37
CA PHE A 199 10.42 1.72 -5.58
C PHE A 199 11.08 0.39 -5.22
N VAL A 200 10.30 -0.67 -5.00
CA VAL A 200 10.85 -2.02 -4.77
C VAL A 200 11.61 -2.47 -6.01
N LEU A 201 11.01 -2.36 -7.20
CA LEU A 201 11.67 -2.74 -8.46
C LEU A 201 12.99 -1.97 -8.67
N ALA A 202 12.96 -0.64 -8.54
CA ALA A 202 14.13 0.21 -8.78
C ALA A 202 15.22 0.15 -7.69
N SER A 203 14.90 -0.36 -6.50
CA SER A 203 15.91 -0.67 -5.49
C SER A 203 16.54 -2.04 -5.71
N LEU A 204 15.75 -3.03 -6.15
CA LEU A 204 16.26 -4.37 -6.49
C LEU A 204 17.19 -4.37 -7.70
N THR A 205 17.05 -3.42 -8.64
CA THR A 205 18.01 -3.24 -9.75
C THR A 205 19.40 -2.75 -9.29
N ARG A 206 19.54 -2.28 -8.05
CA ARG A 206 20.80 -1.73 -7.49
C ARG A 206 21.47 -2.64 -6.44
N VAL A 207 20.95 -3.84 -6.22
CA VAL A 207 21.51 -4.78 -5.23
C VAL A 207 22.64 -5.60 -5.86
N HIS A 208 23.81 -5.53 -5.25
CA HIS A 208 24.99 -6.34 -5.54
C HIS A 208 25.08 -7.50 -4.54
N THR A 209 24.76 -8.72 -4.99
CA THR A 209 24.61 -9.94 -4.15
C THR A 209 25.91 -10.48 -3.54
N GLU A 210 27.01 -10.09 -4.15
CA GLU A 210 28.39 -10.37 -3.80
C GLU A 210 28.88 -9.49 -2.63
N LEU A 211 28.20 -8.37 -2.36
CA LEU A 211 28.53 -7.42 -1.30
C LEU A 211 27.61 -7.63 -0.09
N ARG A 212 28.03 -8.54 0.81
CA ARG A 212 27.26 -9.00 1.99
C ARG A 212 27.15 -7.97 3.12
N TYR A 213 26.49 -6.85 2.83
CA TYR A 213 26.09 -5.81 3.78
C TYR A 213 24.83 -5.08 3.27
N PRO A 214 24.11 -4.34 4.15
CA PRO A 214 22.97 -3.52 3.75
C PRO A 214 23.30 -2.43 2.72
N GLN A 215 22.59 -2.46 1.58
CA GLN A 215 22.72 -1.50 0.47
C GLN A 215 21.43 -0.68 0.29
N VAL A 216 20.27 -1.29 0.52
CA VAL A 216 18.96 -0.64 0.40
C VAL A 216 18.31 -0.51 1.78
N LEU A 217 17.79 0.67 2.10
CA LEU A 217 16.99 0.92 3.29
C LEU A 217 15.62 1.49 2.92
N ILE A 218 14.55 0.77 3.28
CA ILE A 218 13.15 1.21 3.13
C ILE A 218 12.56 1.46 4.52
N LEU A 219 12.13 2.69 4.78
CA LEU A 219 11.38 3.04 5.99
C LEU A 219 9.88 3.08 5.71
N ALA A 220 9.12 2.40 6.57
CA ALA A 220 7.67 2.49 6.63
C ALA A 220 7.24 3.03 8.02
N PRO A 221 6.11 3.73 8.12
CA PRO A 221 5.70 4.37 9.37
C PRO A 221 5.25 3.37 10.44
N THR A 222 4.83 2.15 10.09
CA THR A 222 4.47 1.11 11.07
C THR A 222 5.02 -0.28 10.74
N TYR A 223 4.90 -1.18 11.72
CA TYR A 223 5.30 -2.58 11.63
C TYR A 223 4.59 -3.29 10.46
N GLU A 224 3.29 -3.10 10.35
CA GLU A 224 2.42 -3.81 9.41
C GLU A 224 2.68 -3.35 7.97
N LEU A 225 2.87 -2.04 7.77
CA LEU A 225 3.26 -1.46 6.49
C LEU A 225 4.66 -1.92 6.06
N ALA A 226 5.61 -2.04 7.00
CA ALA A 226 6.94 -2.61 6.72
C ALA A 226 6.85 -4.09 6.30
N MET A 227 6.03 -4.90 6.98
CA MET A 227 5.79 -6.30 6.60
C MET A 227 5.23 -6.42 5.17
N GLN A 228 4.22 -5.60 4.81
CA GLN A 228 3.64 -5.61 3.47
C GLN A 228 4.63 -5.24 2.37
N ILE A 229 5.48 -4.22 2.60
CA ILE A 229 6.52 -3.84 1.63
C ILE A 229 7.53 -4.99 1.45
N GLY A 230 7.91 -5.66 2.55
CA GLY A 230 8.82 -6.80 2.46
C GLY A 230 8.22 -8.03 1.78
N GLU A 231 6.92 -8.30 1.96
CA GLU A 231 6.25 -9.33 1.16
C GLU A 231 6.28 -9.01 -0.34
N VAL A 232 6.04 -7.76 -0.73
CA VAL A 232 6.13 -7.32 -2.13
C VAL A 232 7.56 -7.49 -2.65
N ALA A 233 8.57 -7.09 -1.86
CA ALA A 233 9.98 -7.21 -2.24
C ALA A 233 10.44 -8.67 -2.37
N GLN A 234 10.03 -9.54 -1.45
CA GLN A 234 10.34 -10.98 -1.49
C GLN A 234 9.63 -11.69 -2.65
N LYS A 235 8.38 -11.32 -2.97
CA LYS A 235 7.66 -11.84 -4.15
C LYS A 235 8.30 -11.39 -5.46
N MET A 236 8.75 -10.14 -5.53
CA MET A 236 9.39 -9.58 -6.73
C MET A 236 10.81 -10.13 -6.94
N ALA A 237 11.58 -10.31 -5.86
CA ALA A 237 12.91 -10.92 -5.90
C ALA A 237 12.92 -12.46 -5.92
N LYS A 238 11.76 -13.12 -6.10
CA LYS A 238 11.61 -14.59 -5.98
C LYS A 238 12.59 -15.42 -6.83
N PHE A 239 13.05 -14.89 -7.97
CA PHE A 239 14.02 -15.56 -8.84
C PHE A 239 15.42 -14.91 -8.80
N CYS A 240 15.60 -13.86 -8.00
CA CYS A 240 16.88 -13.18 -7.82
C CYS A 240 17.68 -13.90 -6.71
N GLU A 241 18.46 -14.91 -7.11
CA GLU A 241 19.31 -15.66 -6.19
C GLU A 241 20.27 -14.73 -5.42
N GLY A 242 20.51 -15.03 -4.15
CA GLY A 242 21.44 -14.28 -3.29
C GLY A 242 20.89 -12.98 -2.68
N ILE A 243 19.79 -12.40 -3.16
CA ILE A 243 19.17 -11.22 -2.51
C ILE A 243 18.54 -11.65 -1.17
N GLU A 244 18.89 -10.94 -0.11
CA GLU A 244 18.50 -11.25 1.27
C GLU A 244 17.87 -10.02 1.94
N PHE A 245 16.83 -10.25 2.73
CA PHE A 245 15.97 -9.22 3.31
C PHE A 245 15.95 -9.32 4.83
N ARG A 246 16.02 -8.18 5.53
CA ARG A 246 15.91 -8.12 7.00
C ARG A 246 14.85 -7.11 7.44
N TYR A 247 13.88 -7.59 8.21
CA TYR A 247 12.91 -6.73 8.87
C TYR A 247 13.51 -6.08 10.13
N VAL A 248 13.52 -4.75 10.18
CA VAL A 248 14.08 -3.95 11.28
C VAL A 248 12.95 -3.22 12.01
N VAL A 249 12.14 -3.99 12.72
CA VAL A 249 10.85 -3.55 13.30
C VAL A 249 10.72 -3.92 14.78
N LYS A 250 9.64 -3.48 15.44
CA LYS A 250 9.36 -3.83 16.86
C LYS A 250 9.21 -5.36 16.99
N GLY A 251 9.68 -5.92 18.11
CA GLY A 251 9.71 -7.36 18.35
C GLY A 251 10.96 -8.07 17.81
N GLN A 252 11.58 -7.57 16.73
CA GLN A 252 12.85 -8.11 16.24
C GLN A 252 13.99 -7.74 17.20
N THR A 253 14.84 -8.73 17.46
CA THR A 253 16.04 -8.63 18.30
C THR A 253 17.27 -8.99 17.48
N LEU A 254 18.41 -8.43 17.89
CA LEU A 254 19.71 -8.72 17.30
C LEU A 254 20.66 -9.18 18.41
N PRO A 255 21.49 -10.22 18.20
CA PRO A 255 22.55 -10.53 19.14
C PRO A 255 23.51 -9.35 19.29
N ARG A 256 24.10 -9.18 20.48
CA ARG A 256 25.11 -8.14 20.70
C ARG A 256 26.28 -8.32 19.72
N ASN A 257 26.74 -7.21 19.15
CA ASN A 257 27.86 -7.13 18.21
C ASN A 257 27.67 -7.94 16.90
N HIS A 258 26.44 -8.29 16.55
CA HIS A 258 26.15 -8.93 15.27
C HIS A 258 26.04 -7.88 14.15
N THR A 259 26.78 -8.12 13.07
CA THR A 259 26.72 -7.33 11.83
C THR A 259 25.73 -7.97 10.87
N LEU A 260 24.84 -7.17 10.28
CA LEU A 260 23.91 -7.61 9.25
C LEU A 260 24.65 -7.90 7.95
N THR A 261 24.19 -8.93 7.25
CA THR A 261 24.76 -9.36 5.95
C THR A 261 23.73 -9.31 4.82
N GLU A 262 22.47 -9.10 5.18
CA GLU A 262 21.34 -8.94 4.29
C GLU A 262 21.39 -7.60 3.54
N HIS A 263 21.02 -7.63 2.27
CA HIS A 263 21.20 -6.54 1.33
C HIS A 263 20.13 -5.45 1.45
N VAL A 264 18.89 -5.85 1.81
CA VAL A 264 17.72 -4.96 1.86
C VAL A 264 17.13 -4.92 3.27
N LEU A 265 17.15 -3.74 3.89
CA LEU A 265 16.54 -3.48 5.20
C LEU A 265 15.17 -2.84 5.02
N ILE A 266 14.16 -3.37 5.72
CA ILE A 266 12.79 -2.84 5.69
C ILE A 266 12.33 -2.67 7.14
N GLY A 267 12.06 -1.44 7.58
CA GLY A 267 11.91 -1.17 9.01
C GLY A 267 11.16 0.09 9.37
N THR A 268 10.98 0.30 10.68
CA THR A 268 10.44 1.55 11.23
C THR A 268 11.57 2.46 11.72
N PRO A 269 11.44 3.81 11.61
CA PRO A 269 12.55 4.74 11.83
C PRO A 269 13.27 4.53 13.18
N GLY A 270 12.51 4.37 14.26
CA GLY A 270 13.06 4.21 15.61
C GLY A 270 13.87 2.93 15.81
N LYS A 271 13.53 1.84 15.10
CA LYS A 271 14.25 0.57 15.18
C LYS A 271 15.47 0.54 14.26
N VAL A 272 15.36 1.10 13.07
CA VAL A 272 16.50 1.28 12.16
C VAL A 272 17.56 2.17 12.78
N PHE A 273 17.17 3.29 13.38
CA PHE A 273 18.09 4.17 14.10
C PHE A 273 18.78 3.45 15.28
N ASP A 274 18.05 2.60 16.01
CA ASP A 274 18.63 1.81 17.10
C ASP A 274 19.69 0.80 16.60
N TRP A 275 19.33 -0.01 15.60
CA TRP A 275 20.21 -1.04 15.04
C TRP A 275 21.44 -0.48 14.34
N GLY A 276 21.28 0.57 13.52
CA GLY A 276 22.40 1.21 12.83
C GLY A 276 23.24 2.08 13.77
N ARG A 277 22.63 3.02 14.50
CA ARG A 277 23.40 4.05 15.23
C ARG A 277 23.83 3.67 16.65
N ARG A 278 23.01 2.89 17.37
CA ARG A 278 23.35 2.44 18.74
C ARG A 278 24.06 1.09 18.74
N GLN A 279 23.50 0.10 18.05
CA GLN A 279 24.05 -1.26 18.03
C GLN A 279 25.19 -1.44 17.01
N ARG A 280 25.34 -0.51 16.05
CA ARG A 280 26.37 -0.54 14.97
C ARG A 280 26.34 -1.83 14.14
N SER A 281 25.14 -2.35 13.90
CA SER A 281 24.94 -3.59 13.16
C SER A 281 25.10 -3.46 11.65
N PHE A 282 25.07 -2.23 11.12
CA PHE A 282 25.38 -1.89 9.73
C PHE A 282 25.85 -0.43 9.65
N GLN A 283 26.38 -0.03 8.49
CA GLN A 283 26.86 1.33 8.24
C GLN A 283 25.91 2.06 7.28
N PHE A 284 25.58 3.32 7.55
CA PHE A 284 24.59 4.08 6.77
C PHE A 284 25.18 4.70 5.50
N ASP A 285 26.49 4.92 5.47
CA ASP A 285 27.27 5.41 4.31
C ASP A 285 27.43 4.35 3.21
N GLN A 286 27.29 3.07 3.55
CA GLN A 286 27.26 1.95 2.60
C GLN A 286 25.91 1.79 1.87
N LEU A 287 24.87 2.53 2.27
CA LEU A 287 23.56 2.48 1.61
C LEU A 287 23.59 3.24 0.27
N THR A 288 23.25 2.56 -0.81
CA THR A 288 23.12 3.12 -2.16
C THR A 288 21.72 3.66 -2.45
N THR A 289 20.70 3.22 -1.70
CA THR A 289 19.31 3.65 -1.89
C THR A 289 18.56 3.76 -0.57
N PHE A 290 17.91 4.91 -0.36
CA PHE A 290 17.10 5.23 0.81
C PHE A 290 15.67 5.62 0.39
N ILE A 291 14.68 4.90 0.90
CA ILE A 291 13.27 5.06 0.54
C ILE A 291 12.42 5.40 1.78
N LEU A 292 11.57 6.41 1.64
CA LEU A 292 10.50 6.76 2.58
C LEU A 292 9.13 6.49 1.93
N ASP A 293 8.39 5.50 2.44
CA ASP A 293 6.99 5.25 2.02
C ASP A 293 5.98 5.92 2.97
N GLU A 294 4.84 6.35 2.43
CA GLU A 294 3.75 7.03 3.16
C GLU A 294 4.26 8.20 4.04
N ALA A 295 5.00 9.15 3.45
CA ALA A 295 5.69 10.22 4.18
C ALA A 295 4.76 11.17 4.96
N ASP A 296 3.53 11.35 4.50
CA ASP A 296 2.45 12.05 5.22
C ASP A 296 2.06 11.36 6.53
N ILE A 297 1.98 10.04 6.52
CA ILE A 297 1.80 9.24 7.73
C ILE A 297 3.08 9.30 8.59
N MET A 298 4.26 9.27 7.97
CA MET A 298 5.55 9.33 8.66
C MET A 298 5.71 10.59 9.52
N ILE A 299 5.28 11.77 9.03
CA ILE A 299 5.32 13.00 9.82
C ILE A 299 4.24 13.06 10.91
N SER A 300 3.08 12.42 10.70
CA SER A 300 1.99 12.40 11.69
C SER A 300 2.32 11.59 12.96
N ILE A 301 3.30 10.68 12.90
CA ILE A 301 3.70 9.84 14.03
C ILE A 301 4.78 10.55 14.86
N GLN A 302 4.49 10.75 16.14
CA GLN A 302 5.38 11.45 17.07
C GLN A 302 6.82 10.90 17.06
N GLY A 303 7.78 11.76 16.76
CA GLY A 303 9.21 11.45 16.74
C GLY A 303 9.71 10.69 15.51
N HIS A 304 8.84 10.25 14.59
CA HIS A 304 9.28 9.63 13.33
C HIS A 304 9.94 10.66 12.39
N HIS A 305 9.40 11.89 12.32
CA HIS A 305 10.02 13.03 11.64
C HIS A 305 11.52 13.19 12.02
N ASP A 306 11.82 13.36 13.32
CA ASP A 306 13.19 13.51 13.82
C ASP A 306 14.07 12.28 13.55
N GLN A 307 13.49 11.07 13.66
CA GLN A 307 14.23 9.82 13.43
C GLN A 307 14.61 9.69 11.96
N CYS A 308 13.72 10.02 11.02
CA CYS A 308 14.02 10.05 9.58
C CYS A 308 15.09 11.10 9.24
N LEU A 309 14.99 12.33 9.76
CA LEU A 309 16.02 13.36 9.58
C LEU A 309 17.39 12.91 10.13
N ARG A 310 17.41 12.21 11.27
CA ARG A 310 18.65 11.68 11.87
C ARG A 310 19.23 10.48 11.13
N ILE A 311 18.41 9.68 10.45
CA ILE A 311 18.86 8.61 9.55
C ILE A 311 19.46 9.22 8.28
N HIS A 312 18.74 10.15 7.63
CA HIS A 312 19.21 10.83 6.41
C HIS A 312 20.60 11.49 6.61
N ARG A 313 20.82 12.16 7.74
CA ARG A 313 22.13 12.78 8.08
C ARG A 313 23.31 11.79 8.25
N LEU A 314 23.07 10.48 8.22
CA LEU A 314 24.09 9.44 8.30
C LEU A 314 24.37 8.76 6.95
N LEU A 315 23.60 9.08 5.90
CA LEU A 315 23.75 8.52 4.57
C LEU A 315 24.91 9.17 3.81
N SER A 316 25.43 8.47 2.79
CA SER A 316 26.34 9.04 1.81
C SER A 316 25.65 10.14 0.99
N PRO A 317 26.34 11.23 0.57
CA PRO A 317 25.81 12.21 -0.38
C PRO A 317 25.35 11.61 -1.71
N GLU A 318 25.95 10.49 -2.12
CA GLU A 318 25.63 9.75 -3.36
C GLU A 318 24.45 8.77 -3.19
N CYS A 319 23.86 8.68 -1.99
CA CYS A 319 22.75 7.78 -1.72
C CYS A 319 21.47 8.28 -2.40
N GLN A 320 20.90 7.47 -3.30
CA GLN A 320 19.65 7.83 -3.98
C GLN A 320 18.51 7.91 -2.96
N CYS A 321 17.95 9.10 -2.78
CA CYS A 321 16.86 9.37 -1.85
C CYS A 321 15.52 9.45 -2.59
N ILE A 322 14.55 8.66 -2.14
CA ILE A 322 13.24 8.50 -2.77
C ILE A 322 12.16 8.66 -1.71
N LEU A 323 11.18 9.55 -1.93
CA LEU A 323 10.04 9.76 -1.04
C LEU A 323 8.73 9.58 -1.81
N PHE A 324 7.84 8.76 -1.25
CA PHE A 324 6.47 8.59 -1.71
C PHE A 324 5.47 9.07 -0.66
N SER A 325 4.45 9.81 -1.10
CA SER A 325 3.36 10.30 -0.26
C SER A 325 2.01 10.21 -0.98
N ALA A 326 0.92 10.05 -0.24
CA ALA A 326 -0.43 10.16 -0.81
C ALA A 326 -0.85 11.63 -0.93
N THR A 327 -0.56 12.42 0.11
CA THR A 327 -0.85 13.85 0.20
C THR A 327 0.40 14.70 0.04
N TYR A 328 0.19 15.99 -0.17
CA TYR A 328 1.26 16.96 -0.46
C TYR A 328 0.98 18.28 0.25
N SER A 329 0.71 18.20 1.56
CA SER A 329 0.55 19.38 2.42
C SER A 329 1.88 20.13 2.56
N SER A 330 1.81 21.39 2.99
CA SER A 330 2.99 22.22 3.28
C SER A 330 3.98 21.54 4.23
N GLU A 331 3.49 20.78 5.22
CA GLU A 331 4.31 20.01 6.15
C GLU A 331 5.06 18.86 5.47
N VAL A 332 4.40 18.13 4.56
CA VAL A 332 5.02 17.05 3.76
C VAL A 332 6.07 17.62 2.81
N ILE A 333 5.79 18.77 2.20
CA ILE A 333 6.75 19.47 1.32
C ILE A 333 7.99 19.86 2.10
N ALA A 334 7.82 20.59 3.21
CA ALA A 334 8.94 21.04 4.04
C ALA A 334 9.77 19.86 4.58
N PHE A 335 9.12 18.76 4.96
CA PHE A 335 9.82 17.53 5.38
C PHE A 335 10.60 16.88 4.21
N ALA A 336 10.01 16.81 3.02
CA ALA A 336 10.65 16.23 1.85
C ALA A 336 11.87 17.05 1.40
N GLU A 337 11.78 18.38 1.41
CA GLU A 337 12.88 19.30 1.08
C GLU A 337 14.06 19.22 2.08
N MET A 338 13.81 18.85 3.34
CA MET A 338 14.87 18.59 4.34
C MET A 338 15.60 17.26 4.14
N ILE A 339 15.04 16.33 3.36
CA ILE A 339 15.60 14.98 3.14
C ILE A 339 16.14 14.80 1.73
N ILE A 340 15.48 15.36 0.72
CA ILE A 340 15.81 15.09 -0.68
C ILE A 340 16.34 16.36 -1.33
N LYS A 341 17.64 16.33 -1.63
CA LYS A 341 18.31 17.37 -2.42
C LYS A 341 18.05 17.15 -3.90
N ASP A 342 17.84 18.25 -4.61
CA ASP A 342 17.68 18.32 -6.07
C ASP A 342 16.73 17.24 -6.66
N PRO A 343 15.52 17.06 -6.09
CA PRO A 343 14.58 16.02 -6.52
C PRO A 343 14.01 16.29 -7.91
N MET A 344 13.77 15.23 -8.69
CA MET A 344 12.65 15.25 -9.62
C MET A 344 11.35 15.18 -8.81
N ILE A 345 10.36 16.00 -9.17
CA ILE A 345 9.07 16.04 -8.48
C ILE A 345 7.98 15.52 -9.43
N LEU A 346 7.35 14.42 -9.06
CA LEU A 346 6.23 13.82 -9.80
C LEU A 346 4.94 14.03 -9.02
N ARG A 347 3.93 14.62 -9.65
CA ARG A 347 2.61 14.88 -9.05
C ARG A 347 1.51 14.36 -9.95
N LEU A 348 0.56 13.64 -9.39
CA LEU A 348 -0.77 13.50 -9.99
C LEU A 348 -1.60 14.73 -9.64
N ARG A 349 -2.31 15.29 -10.62
CA ARG A 349 -3.30 16.35 -10.36
C ARG A 349 -4.40 15.85 -9.42
N LYS A 350 -4.98 16.78 -8.65
CA LYS A 350 -5.95 16.48 -7.58
C LYS A 350 -7.25 15.90 -8.19
N GLU A 351 -7.94 15.05 -7.43
CA GLU A 351 -9.23 14.47 -7.84
C GLU A 351 -10.34 15.54 -7.88
N GLU A 352 -10.51 16.21 -9.02
CA GLU A 352 -11.71 17.01 -9.31
C GLU A 352 -12.75 16.21 -10.14
N GLU A 353 -12.36 15.09 -10.77
CA GLU A 353 -13.21 14.25 -11.64
C GLU A 353 -14.42 13.61 -10.92
N SER A 354 -14.36 13.36 -9.60
CA SER A 354 -15.45 12.68 -8.87
C SER A 354 -16.73 13.52 -8.77
N LEU A 355 -16.63 14.85 -8.88
CA LEU A 355 -17.77 15.76 -8.91
C LEU A 355 -18.50 15.77 -10.26
N GLU A 356 -17.88 15.23 -11.31
CA GLU A 356 -18.45 15.17 -12.66
C GLU A 356 -19.16 13.84 -12.93
N THR A 357 -18.68 12.73 -12.34
CA THR A 357 -19.25 11.39 -12.54
C THR A 357 -20.34 11.01 -11.52
N VAL A 358 -20.44 11.75 -10.40
CA VAL A 358 -21.43 11.50 -9.35
C VAL A 358 -22.57 12.52 -9.43
N LYS A 359 -23.79 12.06 -9.73
CA LYS A 359 -25.01 12.87 -9.58
C LYS A 359 -25.29 13.07 -8.08
N GLN A 360 -25.56 14.31 -7.67
CA GLN A 360 -25.71 14.67 -6.26
C GLN A 360 -27.13 15.17 -5.98
N TYR A 361 -27.77 14.57 -4.98
CA TYR A 361 -29.13 14.87 -4.57
C TYR A 361 -29.24 15.12 -3.07
N TYR A 362 -30.31 15.78 -2.64
CA TYR A 362 -30.70 15.87 -1.23
C TYR A 362 -32.20 15.65 -1.03
N ILE A 363 -32.57 15.11 0.14
CA ILE A 363 -33.95 14.80 0.53
C ILE A 363 -34.21 15.41 1.91
N GLU A 364 -35.29 16.16 2.04
CA GLU A 364 -35.72 16.77 3.30
C GLU A 364 -36.54 15.80 4.15
N CYS A 365 -35.93 15.29 5.22
CA CYS A 365 -36.45 14.25 6.09
C CYS A 365 -36.40 14.70 7.55
N ASN A 366 -37.46 15.37 8.02
CA ASN A 366 -37.54 16.00 9.35
C ASN A 366 -37.51 15.05 10.59
N THR A 367 -37.28 13.75 10.39
CA THR A 367 -37.02 12.77 11.45
C THR A 367 -36.18 11.60 10.90
N ALA A 368 -35.42 10.93 11.76
CA ALA A 368 -34.71 9.69 11.41
C ALA A 368 -35.62 8.60 10.79
N ASN A 369 -36.87 8.47 11.23
CA ASN A 369 -37.83 7.52 10.63
C ASN A 369 -38.21 7.89 9.19
N LYS A 370 -38.28 9.19 8.85
CA LYS A 370 -38.47 9.61 7.45
C LYS A 370 -37.21 9.41 6.61
N LYS A 371 -36.01 9.66 7.16
CA LYS A 371 -34.75 9.31 6.48
C LYS A 371 -34.72 7.82 6.13
N TYR A 372 -35.25 6.96 7.02
CA TYR A 372 -35.39 5.54 6.76
C TYR A 372 -36.43 5.23 5.68
N ALA A 373 -37.64 5.78 5.75
CA ALA A 373 -38.67 5.57 4.73
C ALA A 373 -38.20 5.99 3.34
N ALA A 374 -37.55 7.16 3.22
CA ALA A 374 -36.94 7.63 1.96
C ALA A 374 -35.89 6.63 1.44
N LEU A 375 -35.04 6.09 2.33
CA LEU A 375 -34.06 5.06 1.98
C LEU A 375 -34.73 3.77 1.48
N THR A 376 -35.82 3.32 2.11
CA THR A 376 -36.61 2.16 1.66
C THR A 376 -37.22 2.40 0.28
N ASN A 377 -37.79 3.57 0.01
CA ASN A 377 -38.31 3.93 -1.31
C ASN A 377 -37.20 3.90 -2.38
N ILE A 378 -36.02 4.44 -2.08
CA ILE A 378 -34.84 4.40 -2.95
C ILE A 378 -34.44 2.95 -3.29
N TYR A 379 -34.40 2.04 -2.30
CA TYR A 379 -34.11 0.61 -2.53
C TYR A 379 -35.24 -0.14 -3.25
N GLY A 380 -36.47 0.36 -3.20
CA GLY A 380 -37.62 -0.20 -3.91
C GLY A 380 -37.63 0.11 -5.41
N VAL A 381 -37.04 1.24 -5.81
CA VAL A 381 -37.04 1.71 -7.22
C VAL A 381 -35.69 1.49 -7.92
N LEU A 382 -34.57 1.85 -7.28
CA LEU A 382 -33.25 1.84 -7.95
C LEU A 382 -32.57 0.47 -7.94
N SER A 383 -31.90 0.12 -9.04
CA SER A 383 -31.12 -1.12 -9.15
C SER A 383 -29.74 -0.99 -8.50
N ILE A 384 -29.71 -0.92 -7.17
CA ILE A 384 -28.49 -0.66 -6.39
C ILE A 384 -27.60 -1.90 -6.31
N GLY A 385 -26.39 -1.82 -6.88
CA GLY A 385 -25.41 -2.91 -6.86
C GLY A 385 -24.80 -3.13 -5.48
N GLN A 386 -24.22 -2.06 -4.92
CA GLN A 386 -23.80 -1.94 -3.52
C GLN A 386 -23.87 -0.47 -3.08
N ALA A 387 -24.12 -0.24 -1.79
CA ALA A 387 -24.20 1.09 -1.20
C ALA A 387 -23.32 1.26 0.04
N ILE A 388 -22.82 2.48 0.27
CA ILE A 388 -22.23 2.89 1.54
C ILE A 388 -23.10 3.98 2.18
N ILE A 389 -23.45 3.79 3.45
CA ILE A 389 -24.25 4.73 4.23
C ILE A 389 -23.40 5.30 5.38
N PHE A 390 -23.25 6.62 5.39
CA PHE A 390 -22.49 7.36 6.40
C PHE A 390 -23.40 7.95 7.47
N CYS A 391 -23.20 7.53 8.71
CA CYS A 391 -23.87 8.05 9.90
C CYS A 391 -22.88 8.87 10.75
N ARG A 392 -23.40 9.82 11.54
CA ARG A 392 -22.59 10.65 12.46
C ARG A 392 -22.25 9.92 13.75
N THR A 393 -23.18 9.12 14.29
CA THR A 393 -22.99 8.41 15.57
C THR A 393 -23.11 6.90 15.40
N LYS A 394 -22.46 6.16 16.30
CA LYS A 394 -22.56 4.70 16.40
C LYS A 394 -23.99 4.25 16.72
N LYS A 395 -24.71 5.02 17.56
CA LYS A 395 -26.10 4.78 17.95
C LYS A 395 -27.01 4.82 16.71
N THR A 396 -26.87 5.85 15.87
CA THR A 396 -27.59 5.96 14.58
C THR A 396 -27.22 4.81 13.64
N ALA A 397 -25.93 4.52 13.49
CA ALA A 397 -25.44 3.47 12.60
C ALA A 397 -25.93 2.06 13.00
N SER A 398 -25.93 1.75 14.30
CA SER A 398 -26.40 0.47 14.85
C SER A 398 -27.93 0.33 14.73
N TRP A 399 -28.67 1.39 15.06
CA TRP A 399 -30.13 1.44 14.86
C TRP A 399 -30.52 1.23 13.39
N LEU A 400 -29.83 1.91 12.46
CA LEU A 400 -30.08 1.77 11.03
C LEU A 400 -29.72 0.37 10.53
N GLY A 401 -28.62 -0.19 11.02
CA GLY A 401 -28.20 -1.56 10.72
C GLY A 401 -29.20 -2.60 11.18
N SER A 402 -29.77 -2.46 12.39
CA SER A 402 -30.89 -3.30 12.84
C SER A 402 -32.05 -3.21 11.86
N LYS A 403 -32.53 -1.98 11.59
CA LYS A 403 -33.71 -1.76 10.76
C LYS A 403 -33.58 -2.35 9.35
N MET A 404 -32.46 -2.09 8.69
CA MET A 404 -32.22 -2.66 7.37
C MET A 404 -32.06 -4.18 7.40
N SER A 405 -31.49 -4.76 8.46
CA SER A 405 -31.39 -6.22 8.60
C SER A 405 -32.74 -6.87 8.89
N ASP A 406 -33.59 -6.23 9.70
CA ASP A 406 -34.96 -6.67 10.01
C ASP A 406 -35.83 -6.68 8.74
N ASP A 407 -35.66 -5.70 7.86
CA ASP A 407 -36.31 -5.62 6.54
C ASP A 407 -35.63 -6.52 5.47
N GLY A 408 -34.62 -7.32 5.85
CA GLY A 408 -34.02 -8.37 5.02
C GLY A 408 -32.81 -7.97 4.16
N HIS A 409 -32.26 -6.77 4.32
CA HIS A 409 -31.03 -6.36 3.62
C HIS A 409 -29.78 -7.03 4.25
N SER A 410 -28.80 -7.39 3.41
CA SER A 410 -27.49 -7.87 3.90
C SER A 410 -26.57 -6.67 4.21
N VAL A 411 -26.37 -6.41 5.50
CA VAL A 411 -25.72 -5.21 6.03
C VAL A 411 -24.40 -5.55 6.73
N GLY A 412 -23.31 -4.93 6.26
CA GLY A 412 -22.06 -4.81 7.01
C GLY A 412 -22.07 -3.56 7.89
N TYR A 413 -21.66 -3.71 9.15
CA TYR A 413 -21.46 -2.60 10.09
C TYR A 413 -19.98 -2.33 10.32
N LEU A 414 -19.55 -1.07 10.28
CA LEU A 414 -18.14 -0.69 10.38
C LEU A 414 -17.92 0.55 11.26
N SER A 415 -17.19 0.40 12.35
CA SER A 415 -17.01 1.43 13.40
C SER A 415 -15.61 1.44 14.02
N SER A 416 -15.36 2.40 14.90
CA SER A 416 -14.12 2.53 15.67
C SER A 416 -13.96 1.51 16.81
N ASP A 417 -15.04 0.90 17.29
CA ASP A 417 -15.01 -0.14 18.34
C ASP A 417 -14.57 -1.52 17.83
N LEU A 418 -14.78 -1.82 16.54
CA LEU A 418 -14.27 -3.05 15.92
C LEU A 418 -12.74 -3.10 15.94
N SER A 419 -12.17 -4.28 16.20
CA SER A 419 -10.75 -4.56 16.02
C SER A 419 -10.35 -4.54 14.53
N MET A 420 -9.05 -4.42 14.25
CA MET A 420 -8.56 -4.41 12.86
C MET A 420 -8.94 -5.67 12.06
N ASP A 421 -8.95 -6.83 12.72
CA ASP A 421 -9.34 -8.10 12.09
C ASP A 421 -10.85 -8.15 11.77
N GLU A 422 -11.70 -7.61 12.66
CA GLU A 422 -13.15 -7.51 12.44
C GLU A 422 -13.48 -6.51 11.33
N ARG A 423 -12.81 -5.33 11.31
CA ARG A 423 -12.94 -4.35 10.22
C ARG A 423 -12.55 -4.97 8.88
N LEU A 424 -11.45 -5.72 8.84
CA LEU A 424 -10.98 -6.41 7.64
C LEU A 424 -11.97 -7.49 7.18
N TYR A 425 -12.54 -8.26 8.12
CA TYR A 425 -13.56 -9.28 7.83
C TYR A 425 -14.82 -8.68 7.20
N VAL A 426 -15.39 -7.63 7.80
CA VAL A 426 -16.58 -6.92 7.27
C VAL A 426 -16.30 -6.38 5.87
N LEU A 427 -15.15 -5.72 5.69
CA LEU A 427 -14.79 -5.11 4.40
C LEU A 427 -14.45 -6.14 3.33
N THR A 428 -13.91 -7.30 3.69
CA THR A 428 -13.71 -8.42 2.76
C THR A 428 -15.06 -8.97 2.30
N ARG A 429 -16.00 -9.22 3.21
CA ARG A 429 -17.36 -9.67 2.85
C ARG A 429 -18.10 -8.67 1.97
N PHE A 430 -18.02 -7.38 2.30
CA PHE A 430 -18.60 -6.33 1.47
C PHE A 430 -17.93 -6.31 0.08
N ARG A 431 -16.60 -6.37 -0.01
CA ARG A 431 -15.88 -6.43 -1.29
C ARG A 431 -16.19 -7.67 -2.14
N GLU A 432 -16.48 -8.81 -1.50
CA GLU A 432 -16.92 -10.04 -2.15
C GLU A 432 -18.40 -10.02 -2.56
N GLY A 433 -19.13 -8.92 -2.32
CA GLY A 433 -20.54 -8.79 -2.63
C GLY A 433 -21.48 -9.58 -1.71
N LYS A 434 -20.96 -10.17 -0.62
CA LYS A 434 -21.73 -10.92 0.39
C LYS A 434 -22.60 -9.97 1.22
N GLU A 435 -22.10 -8.78 1.53
CA GLU A 435 -22.92 -7.67 2.01
C GLU A 435 -23.27 -6.72 0.87
N LYS A 436 -24.47 -6.16 0.88
CA LYS A 436 -24.95 -5.20 -0.14
C LYS A 436 -24.94 -3.77 0.34
N VAL A 437 -25.06 -3.58 1.65
CA VAL A 437 -25.04 -2.27 2.30
C VAL A 437 -23.89 -2.25 3.30
N LEU A 438 -23.06 -1.22 3.28
CA LEU A 438 -22.06 -0.96 4.33
C LEU A 438 -22.47 0.30 5.11
N ILE A 439 -22.84 0.15 6.36
CA ILE A 439 -23.13 1.27 7.26
C ILE A 439 -21.88 1.56 8.08
N THR A 440 -21.43 2.82 8.08
CA THR A 440 -20.20 3.22 8.74
C THR A 440 -20.29 4.59 9.41
N THR A 441 -19.54 4.78 10.50
CA THR A 441 -19.23 6.11 11.04
C THR A 441 -18.06 6.74 10.26
N ASN A 442 -17.70 7.99 10.58
CA ASN A 442 -16.65 8.76 9.88
C ASN A 442 -15.27 8.07 9.88
N VAL A 443 -15.02 7.19 10.86
CA VAL A 443 -13.82 6.37 11.07
C VAL A 443 -13.24 5.80 9.78
N CYS A 444 -14.10 5.27 8.90
CA CYS A 444 -13.71 4.53 7.70
C CYS A 444 -14.02 5.27 6.39
N SER A 445 -14.46 6.53 6.45
CA SER A 445 -14.83 7.35 5.29
C SER A 445 -13.68 7.62 4.30
N ARG A 446 -12.45 7.73 4.80
CA ARG A 446 -11.27 8.10 4.00
C ARG A 446 -10.58 6.89 3.37
N GLY A 447 -10.96 6.58 2.14
CA GLY A 447 -10.11 5.86 1.20
C GLY A 447 -10.30 4.35 1.08
N ILE A 448 -11.37 3.78 1.64
CA ILE A 448 -11.78 2.40 1.32
C ILE A 448 -12.26 2.37 -0.14
N ASP A 449 -11.67 1.47 -0.93
CA ASP A 449 -11.69 1.51 -2.39
C ASP A 449 -12.43 0.29 -2.94
N ILE A 450 -13.69 0.48 -3.34
CA ILE A 450 -14.61 -0.62 -3.69
C ILE A 450 -15.34 -0.26 -4.99
N GLU A 451 -14.90 -0.90 -6.08
CA GLU A 451 -15.28 -0.60 -7.48
C GLU A 451 -16.75 -0.88 -7.84
N GLN A 452 -17.50 -1.49 -6.92
CA GLN A 452 -18.88 -1.94 -7.07
C GLN A 452 -19.91 -1.03 -6.37
N VAL A 453 -19.46 -0.01 -5.63
CA VAL A 453 -20.35 0.96 -4.98
C VAL A 453 -20.97 1.87 -6.04
N THR A 454 -22.29 1.82 -6.17
CA THR A 454 -23.07 2.70 -7.07
C THR A 454 -23.72 3.85 -6.31
N LEU A 455 -24.13 3.61 -5.07
CA LEU A 455 -24.83 4.57 -4.22
C LEU A 455 -24.02 4.95 -2.97
N VAL A 456 -23.91 6.25 -2.69
CA VAL A 456 -23.46 6.79 -1.40
C VAL A 456 -24.61 7.53 -0.75
N VAL A 457 -24.90 7.23 0.52
CA VAL A 457 -25.90 7.95 1.31
C VAL A 457 -25.23 8.63 2.49
N ASN A 458 -25.30 9.95 2.55
CA ASN A 458 -25.01 10.73 3.74
C ASN A 458 -26.30 10.76 4.59
N PHE A 459 -26.48 9.75 5.45
CA PHE A 459 -27.61 9.69 6.39
C PHE A 459 -27.53 10.82 7.44
N ASP A 460 -26.29 11.20 7.78
CA ASP A 460 -25.97 12.45 8.44
C ASP A 460 -24.87 13.18 7.64
N LEU A 461 -25.05 14.49 7.43
CA LEU A 461 -24.08 15.33 6.72
C LEU A 461 -22.71 15.39 7.44
N PRO A 462 -21.59 15.43 6.68
CA PRO A 462 -20.26 15.60 7.23
C PRO A 462 -20.07 17.03 7.74
N VAL A 463 -19.82 17.16 9.04
CA VAL A 463 -19.58 18.44 9.72
C VAL A 463 -18.36 18.34 10.62
N THR A 464 -17.68 19.47 10.82
CA THR A 464 -16.57 19.61 11.77
C THR A 464 -17.08 19.55 13.23
N LEU A 465 -16.16 19.52 14.20
CA LEU A 465 -16.51 19.65 15.63
C LEU A 465 -17.22 20.98 15.93
N SER A 466 -16.95 22.03 15.16
CA SER A 466 -17.62 23.34 15.21
C SER A 466 -19.01 23.35 14.56
N LYS A 467 -19.46 22.21 13.99
CA LYS A 467 -20.66 22.06 13.15
C LYS A 467 -20.64 22.80 11.82
N GLU A 468 -19.47 23.18 11.33
CA GLU A 468 -19.28 23.76 9.99
C GLU A 468 -19.19 22.65 8.95
N ALA A 469 -19.40 22.96 7.66
CA ALA A 469 -19.32 21.98 6.58
C ALA A 469 -17.90 21.37 6.44
N ASP A 470 -17.79 20.04 6.52
CA ASP A 470 -16.53 19.32 6.24
C ASP A 470 -16.52 18.89 4.76
N CYS A 471 -16.17 19.85 3.89
CA CYS A 471 -16.11 19.67 2.44
C CYS A 471 -15.11 18.58 2.01
N GLU A 472 -13.98 18.43 2.72
CA GLU A 472 -13.00 17.37 2.40
C GLU A 472 -13.57 15.98 2.68
N THR A 473 -14.21 15.79 3.84
CA THR A 473 -14.89 14.52 4.15
C THR A 473 -16.06 14.28 3.20
N TYR A 474 -16.82 15.32 2.82
CA TYR A 474 -17.87 15.20 1.80
C TYR A 474 -17.34 14.64 0.47
N LEU A 475 -16.31 15.26 -0.10
CA LEU A 475 -15.68 14.82 -1.35
C LEU A 475 -15.16 13.38 -1.24
N HIS A 476 -14.53 13.03 -0.11
CA HIS A 476 -14.05 11.67 0.15
C HIS A 476 -15.15 10.63 0.34
N ARG A 477 -16.34 11.01 0.82
CA ARG A 477 -17.50 10.13 0.94
C ARG A 477 -18.15 9.89 -0.43
N ILE A 478 -18.46 10.95 -1.20
CA ILE A 478 -19.12 10.79 -2.51
C ILE A 478 -18.19 10.10 -3.53
N GLY A 479 -16.88 10.36 -3.47
CA GLY A 479 -15.86 9.69 -4.27
C GLY A 479 -15.62 8.21 -3.91
N ARG A 480 -16.48 7.58 -3.10
CA ARG A 480 -16.60 6.11 -3.01
C ARG A 480 -17.35 5.54 -4.21
N SER A 481 -18.29 6.29 -4.78
CA SER A 481 -18.98 5.97 -6.04
C SER A 481 -18.35 6.74 -7.22
N GLY A 482 -18.88 6.56 -8.43
CA GLY A 482 -18.48 7.32 -9.63
C GLY A 482 -17.09 7.00 -10.20
N ARG A 483 -16.48 5.88 -9.77
CA ARG A 483 -15.09 5.53 -10.12
C ARG A 483 -14.98 4.93 -11.53
N PHE A 484 -13.86 5.21 -12.21
CA PHE A 484 -13.52 4.68 -13.54
C PHE A 484 -14.55 4.97 -14.64
N GLY A 485 -15.13 6.18 -14.64
CA GLY A 485 -16.14 6.59 -15.63
C GLY A 485 -17.51 5.93 -15.47
N LYS A 486 -17.71 5.07 -14.45
CA LYS A 486 -19.05 4.64 -14.05
C LYS A 486 -19.79 5.84 -13.45
N ARG A 487 -21.10 5.92 -13.70
CA ARG A 487 -21.97 6.92 -13.07
C ARG A 487 -22.18 6.53 -11.60
N GLY A 488 -22.13 7.53 -10.72
CA GLY A 488 -22.42 7.37 -9.29
C GLY A 488 -23.60 8.22 -8.86
N ILE A 489 -24.22 7.83 -7.74
CA ILE A 489 -25.28 8.61 -7.09
C ILE A 489 -24.84 8.90 -5.65
N ALA A 490 -24.96 10.16 -5.24
CA ALA A 490 -24.82 10.60 -3.85
C ALA A 490 -26.14 11.22 -3.36
N ILE A 491 -26.66 10.74 -2.22
CA ILE A 491 -27.91 11.21 -1.62
C ILE A 491 -27.62 11.77 -0.23
N ASN A 492 -28.09 12.99 0.03
CA ASN A 492 -27.91 13.71 1.28
C ASN A 492 -29.23 13.80 2.05
N MET A 493 -29.27 13.22 3.25
CA MET A 493 -30.45 13.29 4.12
C MET A 493 -30.37 14.55 5.00
N VAL A 494 -31.38 15.41 4.89
CA VAL A 494 -31.43 16.75 5.51
C VAL A 494 -32.53 16.78 6.56
N GLU A 495 -32.21 17.06 7.83
CA GLU A 495 -33.21 17.01 8.91
C GLU A 495 -33.76 18.38 9.32
N ASN A 496 -32.98 19.45 9.10
CA ASN A 496 -33.29 20.80 9.59
C ASN A 496 -32.60 21.89 8.74
N GLU A 497 -32.85 23.16 9.07
CA GLU A 497 -32.28 24.33 8.36
C GLU A 497 -30.74 24.44 8.48
N GLN A 498 -30.12 23.90 9.54
CA GLN A 498 -28.65 23.88 9.68
C GLN A 498 -28.03 22.90 8.68
N ASP A 499 -28.65 21.72 8.49
CA ASP A 499 -28.24 20.76 7.45
C ASP A 499 -28.39 21.37 6.03
N LEU A 500 -29.45 22.17 5.78
CA LEU A 500 -29.59 22.93 4.53
C LEU A 500 -28.49 23.97 4.34
N GLN A 501 -28.04 24.64 5.41
CA GLN A 501 -26.93 25.59 5.31
C GLN A 501 -25.60 24.88 5.04
N VAL A 502 -25.33 23.76 5.73
CA VAL A 502 -24.15 22.91 5.47
C VAL A 502 -24.10 22.44 4.01
N LEU A 503 -25.25 22.08 3.41
CA LEU A 503 -25.29 21.75 1.99
C LEU A 503 -24.96 22.95 1.08
N LYS A 504 -25.48 24.15 1.35
CA LYS A 504 -25.12 25.35 0.57
C LYS A 504 -23.64 25.67 0.68
N ASP A 505 -23.05 25.56 1.87
CA ASP A 505 -21.61 25.80 2.06
C ASP A 505 -20.77 24.80 1.24
N ILE A 506 -21.25 23.55 1.08
CA ILE A 506 -20.67 22.53 0.20
C ILE A 506 -20.88 22.88 -1.29
N GLU A 507 -22.08 23.30 -1.70
CA GLU A 507 -22.39 23.74 -3.07
C GLU A 507 -21.49 24.92 -3.49
N ASP A 508 -21.35 25.93 -2.63
CA ASP A 508 -20.53 27.13 -2.84
C ASP A 508 -19.04 26.79 -2.88
N HIS A 509 -18.55 25.88 -2.01
CA HIS A 509 -17.16 25.44 -1.99
C HIS A 509 -16.75 24.70 -3.28
N PHE A 510 -17.64 23.86 -3.83
CA PHE A 510 -17.35 23.07 -5.03
C PHE A 510 -17.87 23.68 -6.34
N GLY A 511 -18.69 24.74 -6.28
CA GLY A 511 -19.32 25.35 -7.46
C GLY A 511 -20.28 24.40 -8.20
N ARG A 512 -20.88 23.42 -7.50
CA ARG A 512 -21.74 22.37 -8.09
C ARG A 512 -23.05 22.30 -7.31
N ARG A 513 -24.17 22.24 -8.03
CA ARG A 513 -25.51 22.14 -7.42
C ARG A 513 -25.83 20.72 -6.95
N ILE A 514 -26.50 20.62 -5.81
CA ILE A 514 -27.05 19.38 -5.25
C ILE A 514 -28.57 19.47 -5.40
N LEU A 515 -29.16 18.58 -6.20
CA LEU A 515 -30.56 18.71 -6.60
C LEU A 515 -31.52 18.20 -5.51
N LYS A 516 -32.60 18.93 -5.26
CA LYS A 516 -33.68 18.41 -4.41
C LYS A 516 -34.34 17.21 -5.08
N LEU A 517 -34.54 16.15 -4.32
CA LEU A 517 -35.23 14.93 -4.71
C LEU A 517 -36.40 14.71 -3.77
N ASP A 518 -37.57 14.38 -4.33
CA ASP A 518 -38.69 13.83 -3.57
C ASP A 518 -38.56 12.31 -3.56
N ALA A 519 -38.62 11.70 -2.38
CA ALA A 519 -38.47 10.26 -2.21
C ALA A 519 -39.81 9.52 -2.32
N ASP A 520 -40.94 10.23 -2.32
CA ASP A 520 -42.27 9.66 -2.53
C ASP A 520 -42.71 9.73 -4.02
N ASP A 521 -41.94 10.44 -4.87
CA ASP A 521 -42.13 10.52 -6.32
C ASP A 521 -41.31 9.44 -7.05
N VAL A 522 -41.98 8.38 -7.49
CA VAL A 522 -41.37 7.26 -8.21
C VAL A 522 -40.79 7.69 -9.56
N ASP A 523 -41.43 8.61 -10.28
CA ASP A 523 -40.93 9.10 -11.57
C ASP A 523 -39.63 9.89 -11.34
N ALA A 524 -39.55 10.70 -10.28
CA ALA A 524 -38.33 11.41 -9.92
C ALA A 524 -37.18 10.45 -9.54
N LEU A 525 -37.48 9.34 -8.87
CA LEU A 525 -36.51 8.29 -8.55
C LEU A 525 -36.02 7.55 -9.81
N GLU A 526 -36.90 7.08 -10.70
CA GLU A 526 -36.50 6.39 -11.94
C GLU A 526 -35.60 7.26 -12.84
N ASN A 527 -35.85 8.57 -12.89
CA ASN A 527 -35.03 9.54 -13.62
C ASN A 527 -33.60 9.74 -13.05
N MET A 528 -33.27 9.16 -11.89
CA MET A 528 -31.91 9.18 -11.34
C MET A 528 -30.98 8.22 -12.08
N ASP A 529 -31.46 7.04 -12.48
CA ASP A 529 -30.68 5.99 -13.17
C ASP A 529 -30.48 6.27 -14.67
N ALA A 530 -31.32 7.14 -15.26
CA ALA A 530 -31.25 7.61 -16.65
C ALA A 530 -29.93 8.33 -17.01
#